data_AF-A0A1S1EFQ6-F1
#
_entry.id   AF-A0A1S1EFQ6-F1
#
_cell.length_a   1.000
_cell.length_b   1.000
_cell.length_c   1.000
_cell.angle_alpha   90.00
_cell.angle_beta   90.00
_cell.angle_gamma   90.00
#
_symmetry.space_group_name_H-M   'P 1'
#
loop_
_entity.id
_entity.type
_entity.pdbx_description
1 polymer ?
#
loop_
_entity_poly.entity_id
_entity_poly.type
_entity_poly.pdbx_seq_one_letter_code
_entity_poly.pdbx_strand_id
1 'polypeptide(L)'
;MDGMEHTISDLISAHPSLSRATKWDANDATLSGSERALAAIVSALSADFDALDGAQQRALADVLARQAEDTERAEADARKILGL
;
A
#
# COMPACT_ATOMS: atom_id res chain seq x y z
N MET A 1 -10.17 -24.16 16.38
CA MET A 1 -8.95 -23.38 16.09
C MET A 1 -9.10 -22.89 14.67
N ASP A 2 -9.34 -21.59 14.49
CA ASP A 2 -8.83 -20.75 13.39
C ASP A 2 -9.56 -19.41 13.43
N GLY A 3 -9.09 -18.58 14.36
CA GLY A 3 -9.32 -17.14 14.37
C GLY A 3 -7.97 -16.49 14.62
N MET A 4 -6.97 -16.82 13.80
CA MET A 4 -5.77 -15.99 13.75
C MET A 4 -6.19 -14.72 13.03
N GLU A 5 -6.47 -13.66 13.79
CA GLU A 5 -6.47 -12.31 13.24
C GLU A 5 -5.09 -12.09 12.61
N HIS A 6 -5.05 -12.05 11.28
CA HIS A 6 -3.83 -11.69 10.57
C HIS A 6 -3.60 -10.20 10.77
N THR A 7 -2.41 -9.84 11.28
CA THR A 7 -1.99 -8.45 11.36
C THR A 7 -1.88 -7.86 9.97
N ILE A 8 -2.00 -6.54 9.82
CA ILE A 8 -1.74 -5.89 8.54
C ILE A 8 -0.33 -6.23 8.02
N SER A 9 0.64 -6.41 8.93
CA SER A 9 2.02 -6.72 8.58
C SER A 9 2.16 -8.13 7.99
N ASP A 10 1.39 -9.11 8.47
CA ASP A 10 1.31 -10.45 7.88
C ASP A 10 0.72 -10.39 6.47
N LEU A 11 -0.37 -9.63 6.30
CA LEU A 11 -1.05 -9.46 5.01
C LEU A 11 -0.16 -8.76 3.98
N ILE A 12 0.54 -7.70 4.37
CA ILE A 12 1.50 -6.98 3.51
C ILE A 12 2.65 -7.92 3.11
N SER A 13 3.20 -8.68 4.05
CA SER A 13 4.32 -9.59 3.80
C SER A 13 3.95 -10.73 2.85
N ALA A 14 2.70 -11.19 2.90
CA ALA A 14 2.18 -12.21 1.99
C ALA A 14 1.80 -11.66 0.60
N HIS A 15 1.62 -10.34 0.45
CA HIS A 15 1.13 -9.76 -0.79
C HIS A 15 2.24 -9.68 -1.87
N PRO A 16 2.07 -10.26 -3.08
CA PRO A 16 3.13 -10.34 -4.09
C PRO A 16 3.75 -8.99 -4.46
N SER A 17 2.93 -7.94 -4.57
CA SER A 17 3.38 -6.60 -4.97
C SER A 17 3.96 -5.75 -3.84
N LEU A 18 3.65 -6.08 -2.58
CA LEU A 18 3.99 -5.26 -1.41
C LEU A 18 5.10 -5.88 -0.55
N SER A 19 5.26 -7.20 -0.59
CA SER A 19 6.26 -7.96 0.17
C SER A 19 7.70 -7.49 0.00
N ARG A 20 8.04 -6.85 -1.12
CA ARG A 20 9.36 -6.24 -1.33
C ARG A 20 9.58 -4.98 -0.49
N ALA A 21 8.52 -4.20 -0.27
CA ALA A 21 8.60 -2.94 0.44
C ALA A 21 8.83 -3.12 1.94
N THR A 22 8.49 -4.29 2.50
CA THR A 22 8.81 -4.63 3.90
C THR A 22 10.31 -4.77 4.16
N LYS A 23 11.11 -4.90 3.10
CA LYS A 23 12.58 -5.08 3.17
C LYS A 23 13.34 -3.79 2.93
N TRP A 24 12.66 -2.70 2.56
CA TRP A 24 13.27 -1.44 2.21
C TRP A 24 13.33 -0.50 3.41
N ASP A 25 14.45 0.19 3.58
CA ASP A 25 14.53 1.36 4.45
C ASP A 25 14.03 2.59 3.68
N ALA A 26 13.00 3.26 4.19
CA ALA A 26 12.46 4.48 3.58
C ALA A 26 13.48 5.65 3.54
N ASN A 27 14.60 5.55 4.25
CA ASN A 27 15.68 6.54 4.19
C ASN A 27 16.80 6.13 3.23
N ASP A 28 16.70 4.98 2.57
CA ASP A 28 17.68 4.53 1.59
C ASP A 28 17.69 5.48 0.38
N ALA A 29 18.85 6.08 0.14
CA ALA A 29 19.09 7.03 -0.94
C ALA A 29 19.11 6.37 -2.33
N THR A 30 19.29 5.05 -2.40
CA THR A 30 19.33 4.27 -3.64
C THR A 30 17.93 3.96 -4.18
N LEU A 31 16.90 4.06 -3.34
CA LEU A 31 15.51 3.87 -3.76
C LEU A 31 15.04 4.99 -4.67
N SER A 32 14.28 4.62 -5.70
CA SER A 32 13.49 5.57 -6.47
C SER A 32 12.44 6.27 -5.60
N GLY A 33 11.89 7.38 -6.10
CA GLY A 33 10.87 8.14 -5.36
C GLY A 33 9.63 7.30 -5.02
N SER A 34 9.19 6.41 -5.92
CA SER A 34 8.04 5.53 -5.70
C SER A 34 8.35 4.40 -4.72
N GLU A 35 9.54 3.81 -4.78
CA GLU A 35 9.98 2.79 -3.81
C GLU A 35 10.09 3.36 -2.40
N ARG A 36 10.66 4.56 -2.27
CA ARG A 36 10.75 5.27 -1.00
C ARG A 36 9.37 5.54 -0.39
N ALA A 37 8.45 6.06 -1.20
CA ALA A 37 7.09 6.33 -0.78
C ALA A 37 6.37 5.04 -0.34
N LEU A 38 6.51 3.96 -1.11
CA LEU A 38 5.90 2.68 -0.77
C LEU A 38 6.46 2.10 0.53
N ALA A 39 7.78 2.14 0.73
CA ALA A 39 8.42 1.71 1.98
C ALA A 39 7.92 2.50 3.19
N ALA A 40 7.82 3.83 3.07
CA ALA A 40 7.31 4.68 4.14
C ALA A 40 5.85 4.37 4.51
N ILE A 41 4.98 4.19 3.51
CA ILE A 41 3.57 3.86 3.73
C ILE A 41 3.43 2.48 4.37
N VAL A 42 4.14 1.46 3.85
CA VAL A 42 4.13 0.11 4.42
C VAL A 42 4.62 0.14 5.87
N SER A 43 5.69 0.88 6.16
CA SER A 43 6.19 1.03 7.53
C SER A 43 5.17 1.68 8.46
N ALA A 44 4.45 2.71 8.01
CA ALA A 44 3.42 3.38 8.81
C ALA A 44 2.22 2.46 9.06
N LEU A 45 1.76 1.73 8.04
CA LEU A 45 0.66 0.77 8.18
C LEU A 45 1.03 -0.35 9.15
N SER A 46 2.21 -0.96 9.01
CA SER A 46 2.68 -2.00 9.93
C SER A 46 2.85 -1.53 11.37
N ALA A 47 3.10 -0.24 11.60
CA ALA A 47 3.26 0.31 12.95
C ALA A 47 1.92 0.60 13.64
N ASP A 48 0.98 1.23 12.93
CA ASP A 48 -0.15 1.89 13.57
C ASP A 48 -1.52 1.36 13.13
N PHE A 49 -1.64 0.67 12.00
CA PHE A 49 -2.96 0.37 11.42
C PHE A 49 -3.76 -0.63 12.28
N ASP A 50 -3.10 -1.62 12.87
CA ASP A 50 -3.76 -2.61 13.73
C ASP A 50 -4.23 -2.01 15.08
N ALA A 51 -3.75 -0.82 15.46
CA ALA A 51 -4.20 -0.10 16.64
C ALA A 51 -5.50 0.71 16.40
N LEU A 52 -5.88 0.89 15.14
CA LEU A 52 -7.13 1.56 14.76
C LEU A 52 -8.32 0.63 14.98
N ASP A 53 -9.49 1.22 15.25
CA ASP A 53 -10.72 0.44 15.25
C ASP A 53 -11.13 0.05 13.81
N GLY A 54 -12.01 -0.95 13.70
CA GLY A 54 -12.45 -1.47 12.40
C GLY A 54 -13.15 -0.41 11.52
N ALA A 55 -13.78 0.61 12.09
CA ALA A 55 -14.43 1.67 11.32
C ALA A 55 -13.39 2.61 10.70
N GLN A 56 -12.34 2.94 11.44
CA GLN A 56 -11.21 3.75 10.97
C GLN A 56 -10.40 3.00 9.90
N GLN A 57 -10.08 1.72 10.14
CA GLN A 57 -9.40 0.87 9.15
C GLN A 57 -10.19 0.80 7.84
N ARG A 58 -11.51 0.60 7.94
CA ARG A 58 -12.39 0.54 6.77
C ARG A 58 -12.44 1.87 6.01
N ALA A 59 -12.57 2.98 6.72
CA ALA A 59 -12.59 4.31 6.11
C ALA A 59 -11.29 4.62 5.34
N LEU A 60 -10.13 4.27 5.91
CA LEU A 60 -8.84 4.41 5.24
C LEU A 60 -8.77 3.54 3.98
N ALA A 61 -9.17 2.27 4.06
CA ALA A 61 -9.18 1.36 2.92
C ALA A 61 -10.06 1.89 1.77
N ASP A 62 -11.26 2.41 2.09
CA ASP A 62 -12.19 2.95 1.09
C ASP A 62 -11.62 4.19 0.38
N VAL A 63 -10.98 5.11 1.13
CA VAL A 63 -10.34 6.31 0.56
C VAL A 63 -9.16 5.93 -0.34
N LEU A 64 -8.31 5.01 0.09
CA LEU A 64 -7.15 4.56 -0.69
C LEU A 64 -7.57 3.83 -1.96
N ALA A 65 -8.56 2.94 -1.88
CA ALA A 65 -9.10 2.23 -3.04
C ALA A 65 -9.65 3.21 -4.07
N ARG A 66 -10.42 4.22 -3.63
CA ARG A 66 -10.97 5.23 -4.54
C ARG A 66 -9.90 6.05 -5.25
N GLN A 67 -8.86 6.45 -4.53
CA GLN A 67 -7.75 7.21 -5.10
C GLN A 67 -6.91 6.37 -6.08
N ALA A 68 -6.74 5.07 -5.80
CA ALA A 68 -6.07 4.14 -6.72
C ALA A 68 -6.88 3.97 -8.02
N GLU A 69 -8.19 3.75 -7.95
CA GLU A 69 -9.08 3.66 -9.12
C GLU A 69 -8.99 4.93 -10.00
N ASP A 70 -8.97 6.10 -9.37
CA ASP A 70 -8.85 7.38 -10.09
C ASP A 70 -7.49 7.51 -10.80
N THR A 71 -6.42 7.02 -10.16
CA THR A 71 -5.06 7.00 -10.72
C THR A 71 -4.96 6.03 -11.90
N GLU A 72 -5.46 4.80 -11.75
CA GLU A 72 -5.48 3.79 -12.81
C GLU A 72 -6.26 4.27 -14.03
N ARG A 73 -7.38 4.96 -13.83
CA ARG A 73 -8.16 5.57 -14.91
C ARG A 73 -7.36 6.65 -15.63
N ALA A 74 -6.71 7.54 -14.90
CA ALA A 74 -5.88 8.59 -15.48
C ALA A 74 -4.70 8.00 -16.29
N GLU A 75 -4.06 6.95 -15.79
CA GLU A 75 -3.00 6.24 -16.51
C GLU A 75 -3.51 5.56 -17.78
N ALA A 76 -4.67 4.89 -17.71
CA ALA A 76 -5.28 4.25 -18.86
C ALA A 76 -5.63 5.27 -19.95
N ASP A 77 -6.14 6.43 -19.57
CA ASP A 77 -6.45 7.51 -20.52
C ASP A 77 -5.18 8.13 -21.12
N ALA A 78 -4.13 8.32 -20.32
CA ALA A 78 -2.83 8.76 -20.82
C ALA A 78 -2.23 7.76 -21.84
N ARG A 79 -2.31 6.45 -21.59
CA ARG A 79 -1.85 5.41 -22.52
C ARG A 79 -2.61 5.46 -23.85
N LYS A 80 -3.94 5.61 -23.81
CA LYS A 80 -4.76 5.80 -25.03
C LYS A 80 -4.32 7.02 -25.83
N ILE A 81 -4.05 8.15 -25.17
CA ILE A 81 -3.58 9.39 -25.83
C ILE A 81 -2.21 9.19 -26.49
N LEU A 82 -1.32 8.43 -25.84
CA LEU A 82 0.03 8.14 -26.34
C LEU A 82 0.08 7.03 -27.39
N GLY A 83 -1.04 6.37 -27.70
CA GLY A 83 -1.10 5.27 -28.67
C GLY A 83 -0.38 3.99 -28.20
N LEU A 84 -0.27 3.79 -26.88
CA LEU A 84 0.35 2.64 -26.23
C LEU A 84 -0.68 1.56 -25.87
#